data_AF-A0A6M3L5G2-F1
#
_entry.id   AF-A0A6M3L5G2-F1
#
_cell.length_a   1.000
_cell.length_b   1.000
_cell.length_c   1.000
_cell.angle_alpha   90.00
_cell.angle_beta   90.00
_cell.angle_gamma   90.00
#
_symmetry.space_group_name_H-M   'P 1'
#
loop_
_entity.id
_entity.type
_entity.pdbx_description
1 polymer ?
#
loop_
_entity_poly.entity_id
_entity_poly.type
_entity_poly.pdbx_seq_one_letter_code
_entity_poly.pdbx_strand_id
1 'polypeptide(L)'
;MSISAWCIAAPRAVWDASAGATGYTLYYTDGTTEYHASTMATEMPLSELNLVPGSEYTFTVTAYNDLGESGRSNAVTWTMTAYGPPADKKPIKITIPSGVTVTITAE
;
A
#
# COMPACT_ATOMS: atom_id res chain seq x y z
N MET A 1 13.26 -21.26 24.71
CA MET A 1 11.97 -20.95 24.06
C MET A 1 12.13 -19.58 23.42
N SER A 2 12.46 -19.52 22.13
CA SER A 2 12.58 -18.23 21.44
C SER A 2 11.25 -17.92 20.78
N ILE A 3 10.64 -16.80 21.17
CA ILE A 3 9.50 -16.22 20.46
C ILE A 3 10.09 -15.39 19.33
N SER A 4 9.99 -15.89 18.10
CA SER A 4 10.20 -15.09 16.90
C SER A 4 8.93 -14.27 16.70
N ALA A 5 8.97 -12.98 17.04
CA ALA A 5 7.92 -12.06 16.64
C ALA A 5 8.09 -11.77 15.15
N TRP A 6 7.35 -12.49 14.32
CA TRP A 6 7.25 -12.21 12.89
C TRP A 6 6.52 -10.88 12.72
N CYS A 7 7.24 -9.79 12.42
CA CYS A 7 6.61 -8.56 11.98
C CYS A 7 6.15 -8.75 10.53
N ILE A 8 4.92 -9.21 10.34
CA ILE A 8 4.26 -9.15 9.05
C ILE A 8 3.85 -7.69 8.86
N ALA A 9 4.61 -6.92 8.09
CA ALA A 9 4.16 -5.59 7.69
C ALA A 9 2.95 -5.76 6.77
N ALA A 10 1.76 -5.35 7.23
CA ALA A 10 0.57 -5.31 6.39
C ALA A 10 0.81 -4.36 5.20
N PRO A 11 0.33 -4.71 3.99
CA PRO A 11 0.46 -3.82 2.84
C PRO A 11 -0.28 -2.51 3.11
N ARG A 12 0.33 -1.40 2.69
CA ARG A 12 -0.16 -0.04 2.91
C ARG A 12 -0.15 0.73 1.60
N ALA A 13 -1.19 1.52 1.36
CA ALA A 13 -1.14 2.59 0.37
C ALA A 13 -0.47 3.80 1.02
N VAL A 14 0.52 4.38 0.35
CA VAL A 14 1.25 5.57 0.80
C VAL A 14 1.28 6.59 -0.32
N TRP A 15 1.17 7.86 0.03
CA TRP A 15 1.23 8.98 -0.92
C TRP A 15 1.93 10.18 -0.30
N ASP A 16 2.38 11.10 -1.13
CA ASP A 16 3.03 12.32 -0.67
C ASP A 16 2.02 13.32 -0.10
N ALA A 17 2.44 14.06 0.92
CA ALA A 17 1.62 15.12 1.49
C ALA A 17 1.41 16.25 0.46
N SER A 18 0.16 16.68 0.28
CA SER A 18 -0.19 17.82 -0.56
C SER A 18 -0.34 19.08 0.30
N ALA A 19 0.27 20.19 -0.14
CA ALA A 19 0.23 21.45 0.59
C ALA A 19 -1.20 22.00 0.67
N GLY A 20 -1.66 22.30 1.88
CA GLY A 20 -3.02 22.81 2.12
C GLY A 20 -4.11 21.74 2.15
N ALA A 21 -3.75 20.45 2.11
CA ALA A 21 -4.70 19.35 2.33
C ALA A 21 -4.99 19.17 3.83
N THR A 22 -6.27 19.03 4.17
CA THR A 22 -6.73 18.67 5.52
C THR A 22 -6.86 17.14 5.68
N GLY A 23 -7.08 16.43 4.58
CA GLY A 23 -7.11 14.98 4.52
C GLY A 23 -7.09 14.47 3.09
N TYR A 24 -7.25 13.15 2.96
CA TYR A 24 -7.17 12.43 1.70
C TYR A 24 -8.29 11.42 1.59
N THR A 25 -8.77 11.20 0.36
CA THR A 25 -9.70 10.11 0.04
C THR A 25 -9.01 9.15 -0.90
N LEU A 26 -8.82 7.92 -0.44
CA LEU A 26 -8.34 6.79 -1.24
C LEU A 26 -9.54 6.15 -1.94
N TYR A 27 -9.57 6.24 -3.26
CA TYR A 27 -10.50 5.53 -4.13
C TYR A 27 -9.86 4.22 -4.59
N TYR A 28 -10.62 3.13 -4.56
CA TYR A 28 -10.18 1.84 -5.03
C TYR A 28 -11.29 1.09 -5.75
N THR A 29 -10.96 0.42 -6.86
CA THR A 29 -11.94 -0.33 -7.65
C THR A 29 -11.40 -1.67 -8.10
N ASP A 30 -12.25 -2.69 -8.12
CA ASP A 30 -11.97 -4.01 -8.70
C ASP A 30 -12.27 -4.07 -10.21
N GLY A 31 -12.53 -2.91 -10.83
CA GLY A 31 -12.96 -2.80 -12.23
C GLY A 31 -14.47 -2.93 -12.44
N THR A 32 -15.22 -3.29 -11.40
CA THR A 32 -16.69 -3.38 -11.44
C THR A 32 -17.36 -2.37 -10.50
N THR A 33 -16.84 -2.25 -9.29
CA THR A 33 -17.37 -1.38 -8.24
C THR A 33 -16.27 -0.46 -7.75
N GLU A 34 -16.59 0.82 -7.57
CA GLU A 34 -15.68 1.79 -6.95
C GLU A 34 -16.04 1.96 -5.48
N TYR A 35 -15.00 1.91 -4.65
CA TYR A 35 -15.04 2.10 -3.21
C TYR A 35 -14.14 3.28 -2.83
N HIS A 36 -14.34 3.82 -1.64
CA HIS A 36 -13.48 4.87 -1.11
C HIS A 36 -13.32 4.77 0.41
N ALA A 37 -12.20 5.30 0.91
CA ALA A 37 -11.92 5.45 2.32
C ALA A 37 -11.17 6.77 2.55
N SER A 38 -11.54 7.52 3.59
CA SER A 38 -10.90 8.80 3.90
C SER A 38 -9.98 8.67 5.12
N THR A 39 -8.87 9.41 5.10
CA THR A 39 -7.91 9.47 6.21
C THR A 39 -7.25 10.85 6.25
N MET A 40 -6.82 11.28 7.44
CA MET A 40 -5.99 12.48 7.60
C MET A 40 -4.49 12.16 7.47
N ALA A 41 -4.12 10.87 7.50
CA ALA A 41 -2.75 10.43 7.31
C ALA A 41 -2.38 10.36 5.83
N THR A 42 -1.09 10.30 5.54
CA THR A 42 -0.54 10.06 4.20
C THR A 42 -0.32 8.57 3.91
N GLU A 43 -0.94 7.72 4.73
CA GLU A 43 -0.93 6.27 4.57
C GLU A 43 -2.28 5.66 4.96
N MET A 44 -2.61 4.54 4.35
CA MET A 44 -3.78 3.72 4.67
C MET A 44 -3.39 2.24 4.66
N PRO A 45 -3.55 1.51 5.77
CA PRO A 45 -3.38 0.06 5.78
C PRO A 45 -4.44 -0.59 4.87
N LEU A 46 -4.01 -1.41 3.91
CA LEU A 46 -4.94 -2.13 3.03
C LEU A 46 -5.75 -3.19 3.78
N SER A 47 -5.33 -3.56 5.00
CA SER A 47 -6.07 -4.43 5.92
C SER A 47 -7.32 -3.79 6.50
N GLU A 48 -7.42 -2.46 6.48
CA GLU A 48 -8.62 -1.74 6.91
C GLU A 48 -9.65 -1.61 5.77
N LEU A 49 -9.26 -1.96 4.54
CA LEU A 49 -10.12 -1.97 3.39
C LEU A 49 -10.77 -3.35 3.20
N ASN A 50 -11.97 -3.35 2.61
CA ASN A 50 -12.70 -4.59 2.30
C ASN A 50 -12.22 -5.19 0.96
N LEU A 51 -10.97 -5.63 0.93
CA LEU A 51 -10.35 -6.23 -0.27
C LEU A 51 -10.55 -7.73 -0.31
N VAL A 52 -10.93 -8.24 -1.48
CA VAL A 52 -11.12 -9.68 -1.72
C VAL A 52 -9.80 -10.31 -2.18
N PRO A 53 -9.32 -11.38 -1.49
CA PRO A 53 -8.21 -12.20 -1.96
C PRO A 53 -8.36 -12.70 -3.41
N GLY A 54 -7.31 -12.55 -4.21
CA GLY A 54 -7.25 -12.92 -5.61
C GLY A 54 -7.68 -11.82 -6.57
N SER A 55 -8.25 -10.72 -6.08
CA SER A 55 -8.71 -9.61 -6.91
C SER A 55 -7.63 -8.55 -7.12
N GLU A 56 -7.59 -8.00 -8.32
CA GLU A 56 -6.80 -6.81 -8.63
C GLU A 56 -7.61 -5.55 -8.33
N TYR A 57 -6.99 -4.61 -7.63
CA TYR A 57 -7.58 -3.33 -7.33
C TYR A 57 -6.75 -2.20 -7.94
N THR A 58 -7.43 -1.21 -8.49
CA THR A 58 -6.84 0.05 -8.93
C THR A 58 -7.09 1.12 -7.89
N PHE A 59 -6.02 1.72 -7.36
CA PHE A 59 -6.04 2.74 -6.33
C PHE A 59 -5.72 4.12 -6.92
N THR A 60 -6.47 5.13 -6.49
CA THR A 60 -6.21 6.56 -6.74
C THR A 60 -6.47 7.34 -5.47
N VAL A 61 -5.74 8.43 -5.24
CA VAL A 61 -5.95 9.28 -4.06
C VAL A 61 -6.27 10.70 -4.49
N THR A 62 -7.13 11.36 -3.73
CA THR A 62 -7.40 12.80 -3.81
C THR A 62 -7.04 13.45 -2.49
N ALA A 63 -6.70 14.73 -2.54
CA ALA A 63 -6.56 15.58 -1.36
C ALA A 63 -7.81 16.45 -1.22
N TYR A 64 -8.29 16.66 0.01
CA TYR A 64 -9.40 17.56 0.26
C TYR A 64 -9.08 18.54 1.39
N ASN A 65 -9.72 19.70 1.33
CA ASN A 65 -9.74 20.72 2.37
C ASN A 65 -11.10 21.44 2.38
N ASP A 66 -11.23 22.49 3.19
CA ASP A 66 -12.48 23.26 3.31
C ASP A 66 -12.92 23.94 1.99
N LEU A 67 -12.02 24.05 1.00
CA LEU A 67 -12.32 24.62 -0.32
C LEU A 67 -12.85 23.57 -1.30
N GLY A 68 -12.70 22.28 -0.99
CA GLY A 68 -13.15 21.17 -1.82
C GLY A 68 -12.09 20.08 -2.00
N GLU A 69 -12.29 19.26 -3.03
CA GLU A 69 -11.46 18.09 -3.33
C GLU A 69 -10.65 18.31 -4.61
N SER A 70 -9.41 17.79 -4.62
CA SER A 70 -8.52 17.85 -5.77
C SER A 70 -8.92 16.86 -6.87
N GLY A 71 -8.24 16.94 -8.01
CA GLY A 71 -8.23 15.85 -8.99
C GLY A 71 -7.60 14.57 -8.40
N ARG A 72 -7.92 13.42 -9.01
CA ARG A 72 -7.34 12.11 -8.68
C ARG A 72 -5.86 12.03 -9.06
N SER A 73 -5.08 11.32 -8.25
CA SER A 73 -3.69 10.96 -8.54
C SER A 73 -3.56 10.05 -9.77
N ASN A 74 -2.31 9.70 -10.12
CA ASN A 74 -2.07 8.55 -10.99
C ASN A 74 -2.65 7.28 -10.35
N ALA A 75 -3.15 6.39 -11.21
CA ALA A 75 -3.66 5.09 -10.80
C ALA A 75 -2.51 4.13 -10.51
N VAL A 76 -2.64 3.36 -9.43
CA VAL A 76 -1.71 2.29 -9.07
C VAL A 76 -2.51 1.00 -8.96
N THR A 77 -2.08 -0.06 -9.66
CA THR A 77 -2.73 -1.38 -9.56
C THR A 77 -2.00 -2.24 -8.53
N TRP A 78 -2.77 -2.97 -7.75
CA TRP A 78 -2.24 -3.94 -6.79
C TRP A 78 -3.18 -5.13 -6.66
N THR A 79 -2.63 -6.34 -6.76
CA THR A 79 -3.37 -7.59 -6.59
C THR A 79 -3.33 -8.02 -5.14
N MET A 80 -4.52 -8.15 -4.54
CA MET A 80 -4.69 -8.66 -3.19
C MET A 80 -4.38 -10.15 -3.17
N THR A 81 -3.13 -10.54 -2.91
CA THR A 81 -2.85 -11.95 -2.57
C THR A 81 -3.37 -12.17 -1.16
N ALA A 82 -4.22 -13.17 -0.95
CA ALA A 82 -4.86 -13.50 0.33
C ALA A 82 -4.00 -13.15 1.56
N TYR A 83 -4.62 -12.62 2.61
CA TYR A 83 -4.02 -12.56 3.95
C TYR A 83 -3.84 -13.99 4.49
N GLY A 84 -2.92 -14.75 3.91
CA GLY A 84 -2.50 -16.06 4.38
C GLY A 84 -1.23 -15.94 5.22
N PRO A 85 -0.89 -16.96 6.05
CA PRO A 85 0.49 -17.16 6.50
C PRO A 85 1.39 -17.09 5.27
N PRO A 86 2.60 -16.50 5.36
CA PRO A 86 3.37 -16.06 4.20
C PRO A 86 3.47 -17.20 3.19
N ALA A 87 2.71 -17.07 2.10
CA ALA A 87 2.89 -17.96 0.97
C ALA A 87 4.27 -17.63 0.43
N ASP A 88 5.16 -18.60 0.49
CA ASP A 88 6.49 -18.64 -0.09
C ASP A 88 6.59 -17.74 -1.34
N LYS A 89 7.08 -16.52 -1.18
CA LYS A 89 7.56 -15.73 -2.30
C LYS A 89 9.07 -15.70 -2.22
N LYS A 90 9.62 -16.74 -2.83
CA LYS A 90 10.97 -16.85 -3.39
C LYS A 90 11.59 -15.46 -3.62
N PRO A 91 12.81 -15.18 -3.13
CA PRO A 91 13.39 -13.85 -3.23
C PRO A 91 13.44 -13.39 -4.69
N ILE A 92 12.87 -12.22 -4.96
CA ILE A 92 13.06 -11.53 -6.23
C ILE A 92 14.51 -11.05 -6.22
N LYS A 93 15.37 -11.67 -7.04
CA LYS A 93 16.74 -11.19 -7.28
C LYS A 93 16.65 -9.83 -7.99
N ILE A 94 16.95 -8.75 -7.28
CA ILE A 94 17.29 -7.46 -7.89
C ILE A 94 18.78 -7.51 -8.21
N THR A 95 19.14 -7.52 -9.51
CA THR A 95 20.53 -7.41 -9.95
C THR A 95 20.96 -5.95 -9.91
N ILE A 96 21.91 -5.61 -9.04
CA ILE A 96 22.55 -4.30 -9.00
C ILE A 96 23.65 -4.28 -10.10
N PRO A 97 23.69 -3.30 -11.00
CA PRO A 97 24.86 -3.06 -11.83
C PRO A 97 26.09 -2.86 -10.93
N SER A 98 27.18 -3.57 -11.21
CA SER A 98 28.35 -3.74 -10.34
C SER A 98 28.76 -2.50 -9.54
N GLY A 99 28.77 -2.60 -8.20
CA GLY A 99 29.46 -1.61 -7.36
C GLY A 99 29.05 -1.50 -5.89
N VAL A 100 27.92 -2.06 -5.45
CA VAL A 100 27.45 -1.87 -4.06
C VAL A 100 27.43 -3.20 -3.30
N THR A 101 28.27 -3.30 -2.28
CA THR A 101 28.32 -4.42 -1.34
C THR A 101 27.58 -4.01 -0.06
N VAL A 102 26.54 -4.75 0.35
CA VAL A 102 25.92 -4.59 1.66
C VAL A 102 26.00 -5.93 2.39
N THR A 103 26.84 -5.97 3.42
CA THR A 103 27.02 -7.11 4.33
C THR A 103 26.03 -6.97 5.46
N ILE A 104 25.23 -8.01 5.75
CA ILE A 104 24.42 -8.05 6.97
C ILE A 104 24.68 -9.37 7.70
N THR A 105 25.37 -9.25 8.84
CA THR A 105 25.54 -10.31 9.84
C THR A 105 24.24 -10.41 10.64
N ALA A 106 23.67 -11.61 10.73
CA ALA A 106 22.55 -11.86 11.64
C ALA A 106 23.10 -12.09 13.06
N GLU A 107 22.52 -11.41 14.05
CA GLU A 107 22.62 -11.81 15.46
C GLU A 107 21.40 -12.65 15.83
#